data_AF-A0A2J6X6K9-F1
#
_entry.id   AF-A0A2J6X6K9-F1
#
_cell.length_a   1.000
_cell.length_b   1.000
_cell.length_c   1.000
_cell.angle_alpha   90.00
_cell.angle_beta   90.00
_cell.angle_gamma   90.00
#
_symmetry.space_group_name_H-M   'P 1'
#
loop_
_entity.id
_entity.type
_entity.pdbx_description
1 polymer ?
#
loop_
_entity_poly.entity_id
_entity_poly.type
_entity_poly.pdbx_seq_one_letter_code
_entity_poly.pdbx_strand_id
1 'polypeptide(L)'
;MQEIDILDYHLHSLFSIPSSRFMDIPHMVEYAKMKGITILGTGDIFLPRWRKEIENILSFDNGFYYFYDFPFILTGEVNLTFERNGNKSFHIVLAFPTLKDVENFQKAYKAFSNFEKNARPNIRLEPKEFLRILKDVNSNIPVILAHIFTPHYGALGASNGFRGISEIFETDFIDNLFIETGLSADPKMVYSISELENYPVLSSSDSHSPLHIGREATATKHSKGFEELFYNLKDVLFTFTIENFPQLGKYYLDGHRKCKFKTQDFSVSICPVCGKPLTKGVLHRVKELSDSYISSGLSKIKYFYYIPLQEILKRSYKKKEQEKI
;
A
#
# COMPACT_ATOMS: atom_id res chain seq x y z
N MET A 1 15.05 -24.28 5.81
CA MET A 1 14.38 -23.19 6.56
C MET A 1 14.44 -21.97 5.66
N GLN A 2 13.33 -21.27 5.44
CA GLN A 2 13.31 -20.10 4.56
C GLN A 2 14.05 -18.96 5.28
N GLU A 3 15.16 -18.47 4.72
CA GLU A 3 15.99 -17.44 5.37
C GLU A 3 15.47 -16.01 5.13
N ILE A 4 14.41 -15.88 4.33
CA ILE A 4 13.84 -14.62 3.86
C ILE A 4 12.33 -14.69 4.04
N ASP A 5 11.76 -13.62 4.60
CA ASP A 5 10.33 -13.39 4.60
C ASP A 5 9.95 -12.55 3.38
N ILE A 6 8.88 -12.93 2.69
CA ILE A 6 8.27 -12.20 1.58
C ILE A 6 6.85 -11.84 2.02
N LEU A 7 6.64 -10.54 2.25
CA LEU A 7 5.46 -9.95 2.83
C LEU A 7 4.59 -9.29 1.75
N ASP A 8 3.30 -9.61 1.77
CA ASP A 8 2.25 -8.83 1.13
C ASP A 8 1.25 -8.45 2.23
N TYR A 9 1.28 -7.21 2.71
CA TYR A 9 0.59 -6.78 3.93
C TYR A 9 -0.68 -5.96 3.68
N HIS A 10 -0.81 -5.36 2.49
CA HIS A 10 -1.92 -4.52 2.07
C HIS A 10 -2.88 -5.33 1.18
N LEU A 11 -3.89 -5.91 1.82
CA LEU A 11 -4.90 -6.76 1.19
C LEU A 11 -6.30 -6.32 1.61
N HIS A 12 -7.30 -6.75 0.86
CA HIS A 12 -8.70 -6.51 1.15
C HIS A 12 -9.48 -7.83 1.21
N SER A 13 -10.22 -8.02 2.31
CA SER A 13 -11.06 -9.20 2.56
C SER A 13 -12.20 -9.34 1.55
N LEU A 14 -12.89 -10.47 1.57
CA LEU A 14 -14.11 -10.71 0.79
C LEU A 14 -15.24 -9.69 1.04
N PHE A 15 -15.13 -8.90 2.10
CA PHE A 15 -16.12 -7.92 2.52
C PHE A 15 -15.87 -6.52 1.98
N SER A 16 -14.68 -6.26 1.44
CA SER A 16 -14.35 -5.02 0.75
C SER A 16 -14.98 -4.99 -0.64
N ILE A 17 -15.29 -3.78 -1.14
CA ILE A 17 -15.79 -3.59 -2.49
C ILE A 17 -14.74 -2.81 -3.30
N PRO A 18 -14.31 -3.30 -4.48
CA PRO A 18 -14.84 -4.44 -5.24
C PRO A 18 -14.02 -5.74 -5.06
N SER A 19 -13.88 -6.25 -3.83
CA SER A 19 -13.09 -7.46 -3.57
C SER A 19 -13.80 -8.75 -4.01
N SER A 20 -13.02 -9.77 -4.37
CA SER A 20 -13.50 -11.10 -4.72
C SER A 20 -14.06 -11.81 -3.48
N ARG A 21 -15.13 -12.60 -3.67
CA ARG A 21 -15.65 -13.49 -2.61
C ARG A 21 -14.63 -14.53 -2.11
N PHE A 22 -13.58 -14.77 -2.89
CA PHE A 22 -12.48 -15.69 -2.56
C PHE A 22 -11.33 -15.00 -1.82
N MET A 23 -11.49 -13.75 -1.36
CA MET A 23 -10.56 -13.11 -0.44
C MET A 23 -10.87 -13.51 1.02
N ASP A 24 -11.02 -14.82 1.24
CA ASP A 24 -11.04 -15.46 2.56
C ASP A 24 -9.66 -16.05 2.89
N ILE A 25 -9.36 -16.25 4.18
CA ILE A 25 -8.04 -16.70 4.64
C ILE A 25 -7.57 -17.99 3.93
N PRO A 26 -8.36 -19.07 3.83
CA PRO A 26 -7.95 -20.28 3.11
C PRO A 26 -7.45 -20.04 1.68
N HIS A 27 -8.22 -19.32 0.86
CA HIS A 27 -7.84 -19.04 -0.53
C HIS A 27 -6.68 -18.05 -0.61
N MET A 28 -6.59 -17.08 0.31
CA MET A 28 -5.43 -16.17 0.38
C MET A 28 -4.14 -16.96 0.63
N VAL A 29 -4.14 -17.91 1.57
CA VAL A 29 -2.99 -18.78 1.86
C VAL A 29 -2.63 -19.67 0.68
N GLU A 30 -3.62 -20.27 0.01
CA GLU A 30 -3.40 -21.10 -1.18
C GLU A 30 -2.58 -20.33 -2.24
N TYR A 31 -3.04 -19.11 -2.57
CA TYR A 31 -2.38 -18.28 -3.58
C TYR A 31 -1.04 -17.70 -3.11
N ALA A 32 -0.90 -17.39 -1.81
CA ALA A 32 0.37 -16.97 -1.24
C ALA A 32 1.43 -18.07 -1.36
N LYS A 33 1.08 -19.30 -0.95
CA LYS A 33 1.96 -20.48 -1.08
C LYS A 33 2.34 -20.74 -2.53
N MET A 34 1.39 -20.65 -3.47
CA MET A 34 1.66 -20.79 -4.91
C MET A 34 2.63 -19.73 -5.46
N LYS A 35 2.64 -18.54 -4.88
CA LYS A 35 3.42 -17.39 -5.35
C LYS A 35 4.71 -17.15 -4.56
N GLY A 36 4.97 -17.96 -3.53
CA GLY A 36 6.13 -17.81 -2.66
C GLY A 36 6.04 -16.64 -1.67
N ILE A 37 4.84 -16.10 -1.43
CA ILE A 37 4.62 -15.15 -0.33
C ILE A 37 4.62 -15.94 0.98
N THR A 38 5.36 -15.45 1.98
CA THR A 38 5.57 -16.17 3.25
C THR A 38 4.79 -15.57 4.40
N ILE A 39 4.46 -14.26 4.34
CA ILE A 39 3.65 -13.57 5.33
C ILE A 39 2.57 -12.76 4.61
N LEU A 40 1.33 -12.82 5.10
CA LEU A 40 0.24 -11.99 4.62
C LEU A 40 -0.24 -10.98 5.67
N GLY A 41 -0.72 -9.84 5.22
CA GLY A 41 -1.60 -9.00 6.02
C GLY A 41 -3.03 -9.54 6.03
N THR A 42 -3.76 -9.38 7.13
CA THR A 42 -5.16 -9.80 7.16
C THR A 42 -6.05 -8.93 6.26
N GLY A 43 -5.69 -7.66 6.09
CA GLY A 43 -6.58 -6.65 5.51
C GLY A 43 -7.80 -6.38 6.40
N ASP A 44 -8.45 -5.24 6.22
CA ASP A 44 -9.78 -4.90 6.75
C ASP A 44 -10.03 -5.24 8.24
N ILE A 45 -9.00 -5.29 9.10
CA ILE A 45 -9.09 -5.81 10.48
C ILE A 45 -10.08 -5.05 11.36
N PHE A 46 -10.43 -3.83 10.96
CA PHE A 46 -11.41 -3.00 11.66
C PHE A 46 -12.85 -3.51 11.50
N LEU A 47 -13.15 -4.27 10.45
CA LEU A 47 -14.51 -4.69 10.16
C LEU A 47 -14.94 -5.80 11.14
N PRO A 48 -16.00 -5.62 11.96
CA PRO A 48 -16.35 -6.56 13.03
C PRO A 48 -16.57 -8.00 12.55
N ARG A 49 -17.26 -8.18 11.41
CA ARG A 49 -17.48 -9.51 10.83
C ARG A 49 -16.18 -10.20 10.38
N TRP A 50 -15.24 -9.44 9.80
CA TRP A 50 -13.96 -9.98 9.34
C TRP A 50 -13.04 -10.32 10.52
N ARG A 51 -12.94 -9.39 11.48
CA ARG A 51 -12.22 -9.62 12.74
C ARG A 51 -12.74 -10.85 13.47
N LYS A 52 -14.06 -11.09 13.47
CA LYS A 52 -14.63 -12.28 14.10
C LYS A 52 -14.20 -13.57 13.40
N GLU A 53 -14.08 -13.56 12.08
CA GLU A 53 -13.53 -14.71 11.34
C GLU A 53 -12.06 -14.95 11.72
N ILE A 54 -11.25 -13.89 11.74
CA ILE A 54 -9.84 -13.92 12.14
C ILE A 54 -9.66 -14.50 13.54
N GLU A 55 -10.43 -14.03 14.52
CA GLU A 55 -10.43 -14.55 15.90
C GLU A 55 -10.73 -16.05 15.98
N ASN A 56 -11.58 -16.56 15.08
CA ASN A 56 -12.01 -17.94 15.11
C ASN A 56 -11.02 -18.89 14.43
N ILE A 57 -10.27 -18.42 13.43
CA ILE A 57 -9.47 -19.28 12.55
C ILE A 57 -7.96 -19.11 12.69
N LEU A 58 -7.48 -17.99 13.25
CA LEU A 58 -6.05 -17.74 13.43
C LEU A 58 -5.63 -17.96 14.88
N SER A 59 -4.54 -18.70 15.08
CA SER A 59 -3.89 -18.85 16.39
C SER A 59 -2.78 -17.82 16.57
N PHE A 60 -2.71 -17.18 17.74
CA PHE A 60 -1.68 -16.17 18.03
C PHE A 60 -0.40 -16.82 18.56
N ASP A 61 0.77 -16.41 18.02
CA ASP A 61 2.09 -16.69 18.57
C ASP A 61 3.07 -15.56 18.22
N ASN A 62 3.71 -14.99 19.25
CA ASN A 62 4.74 -13.94 19.16
C ASN A 62 4.43 -12.74 18.21
N GLY A 63 3.21 -12.21 18.25
CA GLY A 63 2.81 -11.07 17.39
C GLY A 63 2.38 -11.48 15.98
N PHE A 64 2.53 -12.74 15.61
CA PHE A 64 1.98 -13.33 14.39
C PHE A 64 0.70 -14.10 14.68
N TYR A 65 -0.11 -14.22 13.64
CA TYR A 65 -1.38 -14.93 13.64
C TYR A 65 -1.33 -16.03 12.59
N TYR A 66 -1.57 -17.27 12.96
CA TYR A 66 -1.30 -18.41 12.09
C TYR A 66 -2.58 -19.07 11.62
N PHE A 67 -2.69 -19.24 10.31
CA PHE A 67 -3.62 -20.21 9.72
C PHE A 67 -2.85 -21.51 9.51
N TYR A 68 -3.02 -22.46 10.43
CA TYR A 68 -2.14 -23.63 10.57
C TYR A 68 -0.67 -23.23 10.74
N ASP A 69 0.12 -23.31 9.68
CA ASP A 69 1.55 -23.01 9.62
C ASP A 69 1.86 -21.68 8.94
N PHE A 70 0.85 -21.02 8.35
CA PHE A 70 1.05 -19.81 7.55
C PHE A 70 0.86 -18.55 8.39
N PRO A 71 1.88 -17.67 8.53
CA PRO A 71 1.80 -16.48 9.36
C PRO A 71 1.07 -15.31 8.68
N PHE A 72 0.37 -14.56 9.52
CA PHE A 72 -0.28 -13.29 9.21
C PHE A 72 0.13 -12.21 10.21
N ILE A 73 0.13 -10.97 9.73
CA ILE A 73 0.07 -9.78 10.58
C ILE A 73 -1.29 -9.12 10.45
N LEU A 74 -1.79 -8.54 11.54
CA LEU A 74 -3.07 -7.84 11.52
C LEU A 74 -2.92 -6.50 10.82
N THR A 75 -3.59 -6.31 9.69
CA THR A 75 -3.52 -5.06 8.91
C THR A 75 -4.88 -4.50 8.59
N GLY A 76 -4.97 -3.17 8.53
CA GLY A 76 -6.16 -2.48 8.06
C GLY A 76 -5.81 -1.15 7.41
N GLU A 77 -6.44 -0.87 6.27
CA GLU A 77 -6.36 0.43 5.61
C GLU A 77 -7.44 1.37 6.18
N VAL A 78 -7.07 2.61 6.50
CA VAL A 78 -7.99 3.69 6.86
C VAL A 78 -7.89 4.81 5.83
N ASN A 79 -9.00 5.51 5.56
CA ASN A 79 -8.97 6.76 4.81
C ASN A 79 -8.97 7.92 5.80
N LEU A 80 -7.84 8.61 5.96
CA LEU A 80 -7.74 9.82 6.77
C LEU A 80 -8.26 11.00 5.96
N THR A 81 -9.22 11.75 6.52
CA THR A 81 -9.87 12.88 5.87
C THR A 81 -9.85 14.10 6.77
N PHE A 82 -9.56 15.27 6.20
CA PHE A 82 -9.45 16.53 6.94
C PHE A 82 -9.56 17.73 6.00
N GLU A 83 -9.64 18.92 6.56
CA GLU A 83 -9.81 20.16 5.79
C GLU A 83 -8.60 21.06 6.00
N ARG A 84 -7.78 21.19 4.94
CA ARG A 84 -6.58 22.04 4.93
C ARG A 84 -6.38 22.54 3.50
N ASN A 85 -6.72 23.81 3.26
CA ASN A 85 -6.77 24.37 1.90
C ASN A 85 -7.65 23.52 0.97
N GLY A 86 -8.87 23.22 1.43
CA GLY A 86 -9.81 22.29 0.82
C GLY A 86 -9.79 20.91 1.47
N ASN A 87 -10.69 20.04 1.02
CA ASN A 87 -10.78 18.67 1.52
C ASN A 87 -9.57 17.84 1.06
N LYS A 88 -8.91 17.21 2.02
CA LYS A 88 -7.77 16.32 1.82
C LYS A 88 -8.14 14.92 2.26
N SER A 89 -7.59 13.94 1.57
CA SER A 89 -7.78 12.54 1.94
C SER A 89 -6.63 11.68 1.46
N PHE A 90 -6.10 10.84 2.34
CA PHE A 90 -5.16 9.82 1.94
C PHE A 90 -5.30 8.56 2.79
N HIS A 91 -4.86 7.45 2.22
CA HIS A 91 -4.94 6.16 2.88
C HIS A 91 -3.68 5.89 3.71
N ILE A 92 -3.90 5.21 4.83
CA ILE A 92 -2.86 4.74 5.74
C ILE A 92 -3.15 3.28 6.03
N VAL A 93 -2.18 2.40 5.81
CA VAL A 93 -2.23 1.02 6.32
C VAL A 93 -1.59 1.02 7.70
N LEU A 94 -2.30 0.42 8.66
CA LEU A 94 -1.80 0.18 10.01
C LEU A 94 -1.57 -1.31 10.20
N ALA A 95 -0.48 -1.67 10.88
CA ALA A 95 -0.21 -3.04 11.30
C ALA A 95 -0.25 -3.14 12.83
N PHE A 96 -0.96 -4.13 13.38
CA PHE A 96 -1.20 -4.24 14.81
C PHE A 96 -0.50 -5.46 15.40
N PRO A 97 0.24 -5.30 16.52
CA PRO A 97 0.87 -6.43 17.21
C PRO A 97 -0.16 -7.44 17.73
N THR A 98 -1.30 -6.96 18.23
CA THR A 98 -2.36 -7.79 18.79
C THR A 98 -3.77 -7.31 18.40
N LEU A 99 -4.75 -8.22 18.47
CA LEU A 99 -6.17 -7.87 18.40
C LEU A 99 -6.56 -6.85 19.47
N LYS A 100 -5.88 -6.85 20.62
CA LYS A 100 -6.13 -5.86 21.67
C LYS A 100 -5.75 -4.44 21.24
N ASP A 101 -4.66 -4.30 20.49
CA ASP A 101 -4.26 -3.02 19.91
C ASP A 101 -5.29 -2.53 18.88
N VAL A 102 -5.87 -3.44 18.08
CA VAL A 102 -6.98 -3.11 17.16
C VAL A 102 -8.18 -2.57 17.95
N GLU A 103 -8.60 -3.24 19.02
CA GLU A 103 -9.71 -2.77 19.86
C GLU A 103 -9.44 -1.40 20.49
N ASN A 104 -8.23 -1.20 21.02
CA ASN A 104 -7.81 0.05 21.64
C ASN A 104 -7.79 1.20 20.62
N PHE A 105 -7.30 0.93 19.41
CA PHE A 105 -7.39 1.86 18.28
C PHE A 105 -8.85 2.21 17.97
N GLN A 106 -9.72 1.23 17.75
CA GLN A 106 -11.14 1.50 17.44
C GLN A 106 -11.82 2.32 18.53
N LYS A 107 -11.51 2.05 19.81
CA LYS A 107 -12.03 2.81 20.94
C LYS A 107 -11.53 4.27 20.92
N ALA A 108 -10.24 4.48 20.68
CA ALA A 108 -9.63 5.81 20.64
C ALA A 108 -10.16 6.67 19.47
N TYR A 109 -10.47 6.06 18.33
CA TYR A 109 -10.96 6.78 17.14
C TYR A 109 -12.48 6.75 16.95
N LYS A 110 -13.25 6.17 17.89
CA LYS A 110 -14.71 6.04 17.78
C LYS A 110 -15.45 7.37 17.59
N ALA A 111 -14.90 8.46 18.13
CA ALA A 111 -15.47 9.80 17.96
C ALA A 111 -15.27 10.36 16.54
N PHE A 112 -14.30 9.85 15.79
CA PHE A 112 -13.86 10.36 14.50
C PHE A 112 -14.22 9.45 13.32
N SER A 113 -14.77 8.26 13.60
CA SER A 113 -15.03 7.24 12.58
C SER A 113 -16.13 6.26 12.95
N ASN A 114 -16.68 5.60 11.93
CA ASN A 114 -17.60 4.47 12.07
C ASN A 114 -16.95 3.19 11.55
N PHE A 115 -16.67 2.28 12.49
CA PHE A 115 -16.02 1.00 12.22
C PHE A 115 -17.00 -0.15 11.92
N GLU A 116 -18.30 0.03 12.06
CA GLU A 116 -19.27 -1.07 12.01
C GLU A 116 -19.54 -1.60 10.60
N LYS A 117 -19.39 -0.75 9.57
CA LYS A 117 -19.91 -1.04 8.22
C LYS A 117 -18.86 -1.03 7.12
N ASN A 118 -17.73 -0.36 7.33
CA ASN A 118 -16.75 -0.10 6.28
C ASN A 118 -15.47 -0.88 6.54
N ALA A 119 -15.07 -1.67 5.55
CA ALA A 119 -13.80 -2.39 5.57
C ALA A 119 -12.60 -1.44 5.63
N ARG A 120 -12.68 -0.33 4.89
CA ARG A 120 -11.82 0.85 5.01
C ARG A 120 -12.58 2.00 5.67
N PRO A 121 -12.47 2.19 6.99
CA PRO A 121 -13.16 3.27 7.69
C PRO A 121 -12.59 4.64 7.29
N ASN A 122 -13.47 5.64 7.22
CA ASN A 122 -13.08 7.04 7.06
C ASN A 122 -12.86 7.65 8.45
N ILE A 123 -11.67 8.14 8.73
CA ILE A 123 -11.34 8.84 9.98
C ILE A 123 -11.27 10.33 9.66
N ARG A 124 -12.12 11.13 10.31
CA ARG A 124 -12.12 12.59 10.13
C ARG A 124 -11.30 13.26 11.22
N LEU A 125 -10.03 13.52 10.95
CA LEU A 125 -9.07 14.03 11.94
C LEU A 125 -7.84 14.64 11.25
N GLU A 126 -7.26 15.70 11.84
CA GLU A 126 -5.99 16.25 11.37
C GLU A 126 -4.83 15.23 11.51
N PRO A 127 -3.89 15.13 10.55
CA PRO A 127 -2.83 14.12 10.57
C PRO A 127 -1.95 14.14 11.82
N LYS A 128 -1.60 15.34 12.33
CA LYS A 128 -0.81 15.50 13.55
C LYS A 128 -1.52 14.88 14.77
N GLU A 129 -2.80 15.15 14.91
CA GLU A 129 -3.62 14.63 16.01
C GLU A 129 -3.87 13.12 15.85
N PHE A 130 -4.03 12.65 14.61
CA PHE A 130 -4.06 11.22 14.30
C PHE A 130 -2.82 10.51 14.84
N LEU A 131 -1.61 11.00 14.55
CA LEU A 131 -0.39 10.37 15.07
C LEU A 131 -0.28 10.46 16.59
N ARG A 132 -0.69 11.59 17.19
CA ARG A 132 -0.66 11.78 18.65
C ARG A 132 -1.49 10.71 19.36
N ILE A 133 -2.75 10.54 18.93
CA ILE A 133 -3.65 9.53 19.50
C ILE A 133 -3.12 8.12 19.24
N LEU A 134 -2.56 7.84 18.05
CA LEU A 134 -2.03 6.52 17.72
C LEU A 134 -0.87 6.14 18.64
N LYS A 135 0.01 7.10 18.92
CA LYS A 135 1.13 6.93 19.85
C LYS A 135 0.66 6.64 21.27
N ASP A 136 -0.42 7.28 21.72
CA ASP A 136 -1.05 7.01 23.03
C ASP A 136 -1.69 5.61 23.09
N VAL A 137 -2.16 5.07 21.95
CA VAL A 137 -2.68 3.70 21.85
C VAL A 137 -1.55 2.69 21.98
N ASN A 138 -0.56 2.75 21.09
CA ASN A 138 0.63 1.90 21.11
C ASN A 138 1.66 2.45 20.10
N SER A 139 2.85 2.86 20.57
CA SER A 139 3.93 3.37 19.70
C SER A 139 4.50 2.35 18.73
N ASN A 140 4.28 1.06 18.96
CA ASN A 140 4.78 -0.02 18.12
C ASN A 140 3.88 -0.28 16.90
N ILE A 141 2.72 0.38 16.78
CA ILE A 141 1.86 0.30 15.57
C ILE A 141 2.54 1.05 14.41
N PRO A 142 2.96 0.35 13.34
CA PRO A 142 3.54 0.98 12.16
C PRO A 142 2.49 1.76 11.38
N VAL A 143 2.89 2.94 10.91
CA VAL A 143 2.11 3.81 10.02
C VAL A 143 2.68 3.67 8.61
N ILE A 144 1.94 3.04 7.73
CA ILE A 144 2.38 2.83 6.35
C ILE A 144 1.55 3.75 5.45
N LEU A 145 2.19 4.76 4.85
CA LEU A 145 1.50 5.64 3.90
C LEU A 145 1.25 4.87 2.60
N ALA A 146 -0.01 4.49 2.40
CA ALA A 146 -0.41 3.62 1.29
C ALA A 146 -0.21 4.33 -0.05
N HIS A 147 0.27 3.58 -1.04
CA HIS A 147 0.40 3.99 -2.46
C HIS A 147 0.67 5.49 -2.66
N ILE A 148 1.78 5.96 -2.08
CA ILE A 148 2.08 7.36 -1.67
C ILE A 148 1.77 8.42 -2.73
N PHE A 149 1.94 8.11 -4.02
CA PHE A 149 1.76 9.06 -5.13
C PHE A 149 0.45 8.92 -5.90
N THR A 150 -0.40 7.93 -5.59
CA THR A 150 -1.66 7.73 -6.32
C THR A 150 -2.45 9.05 -6.34
N PRO A 151 -2.89 9.54 -7.52
CA PRO A 151 -3.39 10.91 -7.65
C PRO A 151 -4.53 11.24 -6.69
N HIS A 152 -5.37 10.25 -6.39
CA HIS A 152 -6.36 10.29 -5.33
C HIS A 152 -5.92 9.34 -4.23
N TYR A 153 -6.10 9.75 -2.97
CA TYR A 153 -5.81 8.95 -1.79
C TYR A 153 -4.34 8.61 -1.50
N GLY A 154 -3.38 8.95 -2.36
CA GLY A 154 -1.96 8.96 -1.99
C GLY A 154 -1.61 10.23 -1.21
N ALA A 155 -0.82 10.13 -0.14
CA ALA A 155 -0.51 11.28 0.74
C ALA A 155 0.18 12.43 -0.03
N LEU A 156 1.09 12.10 -0.94
CA LEU A 156 1.75 13.05 -1.86
C LEU A 156 1.13 13.04 -3.28
N GLY A 157 -0.05 12.42 -3.41
CA GLY A 157 -0.84 12.42 -4.64
C GLY A 157 -1.26 13.83 -5.06
N ALA A 158 -1.41 14.02 -6.39
CA ALA A 158 -1.67 15.34 -6.97
C ALA A 158 -2.94 16.04 -6.43
N SER A 159 -3.96 15.29 -5.98
CA SER A 159 -5.19 15.89 -5.40
C SER A 159 -4.97 16.50 -4.02
N ASN A 160 -3.99 16.00 -3.26
CA ASN A 160 -3.68 16.51 -1.93
C ASN A 160 -2.79 17.76 -2.01
N GLY A 161 -1.82 17.78 -2.93
CA GLY A 161 -1.00 18.96 -3.20
C GLY A 161 0.18 19.18 -2.23
N PHE A 162 0.31 18.38 -1.17
CA PHE A 162 1.42 18.42 -0.23
C PHE A 162 2.77 18.12 -0.87
N ARG A 163 3.80 18.86 -0.48
CA ARG A 163 5.17 18.71 -0.98
C ARG A 163 5.98 17.68 -0.19
N GLY A 164 5.54 17.36 1.02
CA GLY A 164 6.32 16.54 1.95
C GLY A 164 5.53 15.95 3.10
N ILE A 165 6.13 15.01 3.83
CA ILE A 165 5.55 14.35 5.01
C ILE A 165 5.47 15.33 6.19
N SER A 166 6.49 16.16 6.36
CA SER A 166 6.55 17.24 7.35
C SER A 166 5.44 18.26 7.16
N GLU A 167 5.07 18.60 5.92
CA GLU A 167 3.92 19.46 5.64
C GLU A 167 2.58 18.81 6.06
N ILE A 168 2.46 17.49 5.90
CA ILE A 168 1.25 16.74 6.25
C ILE A 168 1.09 16.65 7.76
N PHE A 169 2.12 16.17 8.45
CA PHE A 169 2.07 15.83 9.87
C PHE A 169 2.58 16.92 10.80
N GLU A 170 3.09 18.03 10.25
CA GLU A 170 3.63 19.17 11.01
C GLU A 170 4.73 18.74 12.00
N THR A 171 5.62 17.86 11.53
CA THR A 171 6.75 17.31 12.29
C THR A 171 7.88 16.91 11.35
N ASP A 172 9.13 17.01 11.80
CA ASP A 172 10.30 16.72 10.97
C ASP A 172 10.54 15.22 10.77
N PHE A 173 10.09 14.36 11.70
CA PHE A 173 10.34 12.93 11.65
C PHE A 173 9.31 12.10 12.41
N ILE A 174 9.05 10.88 11.94
CA ILE A 174 8.11 9.92 12.53
C ILE A 174 8.78 8.54 12.55
N ASP A 175 9.13 8.04 13.74
CA ASP A 175 10.00 6.85 13.90
C ASP A 175 9.43 5.54 13.36
N ASN A 176 8.10 5.35 13.40
CA ASN A 176 7.44 4.13 12.97
C ASN A 176 6.63 4.33 11.68
N LEU A 177 7.12 5.22 10.79
CA LEU A 177 6.50 5.49 9.49
C LEU A 177 7.24 4.77 8.35
N PHE A 178 6.46 4.18 7.45
CA PHE A 178 6.90 3.51 6.24
C PHE A 178 6.18 4.10 5.03
N ILE A 179 6.79 3.98 3.85
CA ILE A 179 6.21 4.46 2.59
C ILE A 179 5.92 3.27 1.70
N GLU A 180 4.66 3.12 1.27
CA GLU A 180 4.29 2.14 0.24
C GLU A 180 4.36 2.79 -1.14
N THR A 181 5.08 2.17 -2.07
CA THR A 181 5.24 2.63 -3.47
C THR A 181 3.89 2.71 -4.18
N GLY A 182 3.19 1.57 -4.21
CA GLY A 182 1.98 1.32 -4.99
C GLY A 182 2.25 1.17 -6.50
N LEU A 183 1.26 0.60 -7.20
CA LEU A 183 1.33 0.10 -8.58
C LEU A 183 1.73 1.09 -9.70
N SER A 184 1.98 2.35 -9.37
CA SER A 184 2.32 3.41 -10.33
C SER A 184 3.63 4.13 -9.99
N ALA A 185 4.36 3.66 -8.98
CA ALA A 185 5.68 4.13 -8.60
C ALA A 185 6.60 2.95 -8.27
N ASP A 186 7.88 3.25 -8.06
CA ASP A 186 8.88 2.30 -7.59
C ASP A 186 9.79 3.00 -6.56
N PRO A 187 10.70 2.27 -5.88
CA PRO A 187 11.55 2.86 -4.87
C PRO A 187 12.48 3.97 -5.40
N LYS A 188 12.90 3.88 -6.66
CA LYS A 188 13.69 4.94 -7.31
C LYS A 188 12.88 6.23 -7.43
N MET A 189 11.60 6.14 -7.78
CA MET A 189 10.70 7.29 -7.82
C MET A 189 10.47 7.86 -6.42
N VAL A 190 10.31 7.01 -5.39
CA VAL A 190 10.17 7.47 -4.00
C VAL A 190 11.42 8.23 -3.53
N TYR A 191 12.60 7.63 -3.69
CA TYR A 191 13.87 8.22 -3.24
C TYR A 191 14.39 9.37 -4.11
N SER A 192 13.65 9.78 -5.14
CA SER A 192 13.94 11.04 -5.85
C SER A 192 13.57 12.31 -5.05
N ILE A 193 12.88 12.14 -3.92
CA ILE A 193 12.45 13.21 -3.02
C ILE A 193 13.24 13.08 -1.72
N SER A 194 14.07 14.09 -1.41
CA SER A 194 15.04 14.09 -0.30
C SER A 194 14.44 13.77 1.05
N GLU A 195 13.22 14.22 1.33
CA GLU A 195 12.58 13.95 2.61
C GLU A 195 12.22 12.46 2.78
N LEU A 196 11.84 11.78 1.70
CA LEU A 196 11.39 10.39 1.73
C LEU A 196 12.54 9.41 1.94
N GLU A 197 13.78 9.86 1.72
CA GLU A 197 15.00 9.14 2.04
C GLU A 197 15.18 8.79 3.52
N ASN A 198 14.42 9.44 4.40
CA ASN A 198 14.44 9.20 5.86
C ASN A 198 13.53 8.04 6.29
N TYR A 199 12.73 7.50 5.38
CA TYR A 199 11.74 6.46 5.68
C TYR A 199 12.02 5.17 4.91
N PRO A 200 11.78 3.98 5.51
CA PRO A 200 11.85 2.73 4.79
C PRO A 200 10.75 2.64 3.75
N VAL A 201 11.10 2.10 2.59
CA VAL A 201 10.17 1.88 1.47
C VAL A 201 9.75 0.43 1.42
N LEU A 202 8.44 0.24 1.35
CA LEU A 202 7.77 -1.04 1.21
C LEU A 202 6.96 -1.06 -0.10
N SER A 203 6.61 -2.26 -0.53
CA SER A 203 5.72 -2.52 -1.66
C SER A 203 4.78 -3.67 -1.32
N SER A 204 3.52 -3.54 -1.71
CA SER A 204 2.46 -4.51 -1.41
C SER A 204 1.35 -4.40 -2.45
N SER A 205 0.58 -5.47 -2.57
CA SER A 205 -0.30 -5.65 -3.72
C SER A 205 -1.51 -4.73 -3.76
N ASP A 206 -2.08 -4.24 -2.64
CA ASP A 206 -3.44 -3.71 -2.58
C ASP A 206 -4.44 -4.69 -3.24
N SER A 207 -4.30 -5.96 -2.88
CA SER A 207 -4.99 -7.04 -3.59
C SER A 207 -6.45 -7.15 -3.16
N HIS A 208 -7.30 -7.16 -4.18
CA HIS A 208 -8.76 -7.37 -4.10
C HIS A 208 -9.18 -8.74 -4.64
N SER A 209 -8.23 -9.63 -4.96
CA SER A 209 -8.52 -10.99 -5.41
C SER A 209 -7.29 -11.89 -5.25
N PRO A 210 -7.43 -13.19 -4.99
CA PRO A 210 -6.26 -14.07 -4.78
C PRO A 210 -5.25 -14.05 -5.95
N LEU A 211 -5.74 -13.88 -7.19
CA LEU A 211 -4.91 -13.72 -8.38
C LEU A 211 -3.98 -12.51 -8.36
N HIS A 212 -4.27 -11.48 -7.58
CA HIS A 212 -3.44 -10.26 -7.46
C HIS A 212 -2.52 -10.25 -6.23
N ILE A 213 -2.64 -11.22 -5.31
CA ILE A 213 -1.72 -11.38 -4.17
C ILE A 213 -0.29 -11.44 -4.69
N GLY A 214 0.63 -10.74 -4.05
CA GLY A 214 2.05 -10.71 -4.42
C GLY A 214 2.36 -10.05 -5.77
N ARG A 215 1.40 -9.34 -6.41
CA ARG A 215 1.72 -8.51 -7.61
C ARG A 215 2.75 -7.43 -7.31
N GLU A 216 2.81 -7.05 -6.04
CA GLU A 216 3.84 -6.25 -5.39
C GLU A 216 4.05 -6.86 -3.99
N ALA A 217 5.29 -6.88 -3.51
CA ALA A 217 5.64 -7.48 -2.22
C ALA A 217 6.97 -6.93 -1.70
N THR A 218 7.22 -7.08 -0.41
CA THR A 218 8.49 -6.70 0.24
C THR A 218 9.17 -7.92 0.82
N ALA A 219 10.46 -8.07 0.59
CA ALA A 219 11.26 -9.14 1.16
C ALA A 219 12.27 -8.60 2.18
N THR A 220 12.48 -9.34 3.27
CA THR A 220 13.47 -9.02 4.31
C THR A 220 13.97 -10.29 5.01
N LYS A 221 14.86 -10.16 5.99
CA LYS A 221 15.35 -11.28 6.82
C LYS A 221 14.18 -12.00 7.48
N HIS A 222 14.30 -13.32 7.59
CA HIS A 222 13.35 -14.09 8.38
C HIS A 222 13.24 -13.56 9.82
N SER A 223 12.01 -13.41 10.30
CA SER A 223 11.67 -12.77 11.57
C SER A 223 10.86 -13.74 12.45
N LYS A 224 11.16 -13.79 13.75
CA LYS A 224 10.48 -14.67 14.71
C LYS A 224 9.18 -14.09 15.27
N GLY A 225 8.90 -12.82 14.99
CA GLY A 225 7.71 -12.14 15.48
C GLY A 225 7.55 -10.73 14.92
N PHE A 226 6.46 -10.08 15.31
CA PHE A 226 6.02 -8.78 14.77
C PHE A 226 7.07 -7.67 14.92
N GLU A 227 7.66 -7.52 16.10
CA GLU A 227 8.63 -6.44 16.36
C GLU A 227 9.91 -6.63 15.54
N GLU A 228 10.42 -7.87 15.47
CA GLU A 228 11.60 -8.20 14.66
C GLU A 228 11.33 -7.99 13.16
N LEU A 229 10.12 -8.30 12.68
CA LEU A 229 9.73 -8.05 11.29
C LEU A 229 9.83 -6.56 10.95
N PHE A 230 9.20 -5.67 11.72
CA PHE A 230 9.23 -4.24 11.43
C PHE A 230 10.59 -3.60 11.71
N TYR A 231 11.39 -4.16 12.62
CA TYR A 231 12.80 -3.79 12.77
C TYR A 231 13.60 -4.16 11.51
N ASN A 232 13.46 -5.39 11.00
CA ASN A 232 14.16 -5.87 9.81
C ASN A 232 13.76 -5.10 8.55
N LEU A 233 12.49 -4.68 8.43
CA LEU A 233 12.01 -3.86 7.31
C LEU A 233 12.65 -2.46 7.24
N LYS A 234 13.27 -1.97 8.33
CA LYS A 234 14.05 -0.73 8.33
C LYS A 234 15.46 -0.90 7.76
N ASP A 235 15.96 -2.13 7.66
CA ASP A 235 17.31 -2.44 7.19
C ASP A 235 17.38 -2.45 5.65
N VAL A 236 17.81 -1.32 5.07
CA VAL A 236 17.90 -1.11 3.62
C VAL A 236 18.88 -2.05 2.91
N LEU A 237 19.82 -2.69 3.64
CA LEU A 237 20.78 -3.63 3.04
C LEU A 237 20.17 -5.00 2.79
N PHE A 238 19.17 -5.37 3.58
CA PHE A 238 18.52 -6.69 3.53
C PHE A 238 17.05 -6.64 3.10
N THR A 239 16.48 -5.45 3.03
CA THR A 239 15.14 -5.22 2.51
C THR A 239 15.20 -4.93 1.01
N PHE A 240 14.33 -5.59 0.24
CA PHE A 240 14.13 -5.30 -1.18
C PHE A 240 12.66 -5.46 -1.57
N THR A 241 12.24 -4.82 -2.65
CA THR A 241 10.86 -4.92 -3.13
C THR A 241 10.76 -5.70 -4.44
N ILE A 242 9.62 -6.36 -4.60
CA ILE A 242 9.16 -6.95 -5.85
C ILE A 242 8.10 -6.01 -6.38
N GLU A 243 8.35 -5.39 -7.53
CA GLU A 243 7.54 -4.32 -8.08
C GLU A 243 6.86 -4.75 -9.37
N ASN A 244 5.69 -4.17 -9.63
CA ASN A 244 5.19 -4.13 -11.00
C ASN A 244 5.90 -3.00 -11.77
N PHE A 245 5.90 -3.06 -13.09
CA PHE A 245 6.37 -1.93 -13.89
C PHE A 245 5.43 -0.73 -13.68
N PRO A 246 5.90 0.41 -13.13
CA PRO A 246 5.02 1.54 -12.84
C PRO A 246 4.35 2.08 -14.11
N GLN A 247 4.97 1.91 -15.28
CA GLN A 247 4.42 2.29 -16.59
C GLN A 247 3.14 1.53 -16.96
N LEU A 248 2.92 0.34 -16.39
CA LEU A 248 1.68 -0.42 -16.53
C LEU A 248 0.57 0.09 -15.60
N GLY A 249 0.94 0.89 -14.60
CA GLY A 249 0.05 1.54 -13.65
C GLY A 249 -0.99 2.41 -14.34
N LYS A 250 -2.22 2.34 -13.82
CA LYS A 250 -3.37 3.10 -14.34
C LYS A 250 -3.11 4.61 -14.36
N TYR A 251 -2.37 5.12 -13.38
CA TYR A 251 -2.16 6.54 -13.14
C TYR A 251 -0.72 7.00 -13.40
N TYR A 252 0.10 6.20 -14.08
CA TYR A 252 1.50 6.58 -14.32
C TYR A 252 1.66 7.89 -15.10
N LEU A 253 0.93 8.02 -16.21
CA LEU A 253 0.93 9.21 -17.07
C LEU A 253 -0.28 10.11 -16.80
N ASP A 254 -0.11 11.39 -17.11
CA ASP A 254 -1.21 12.33 -17.22
C ASP A 254 -2.22 11.83 -18.26
N GLY A 255 -3.50 11.90 -17.96
CA GLY A 255 -4.49 11.35 -18.88
C GLY A 255 -5.95 11.51 -18.48
N HIS A 256 -6.82 11.09 -19.40
CA HIS A 256 -8.26 11.08 -19.20
C HIS A 256 -8.82 9.69 -19.50
N ARG A 257 -9.17 8.96 -18.42
CA ARG A 257 -9.55 7.54 -18.47
C ARG A 257 -10.70 7.24 -19.43
N LYS A 258 -11.75 8.09 -19.44
CA LYS A 258 -12.93 7.88 -20.30
C LYS A 258 -12.59 7.95 -21.78
N CYS A 259 -11.69 8.86 -22.16
CA CYS A 259 -11.23 9.02 -23.54
C CYS A 259 -10.02 8.13 -23.89
N LYS A 260 -9.49 7.36 -22.94
CA LYS A 260 -8.26 6.57 -23.07
C LYS A 260 -7.04 7.38 -23.56
N PHE A 261 -7.05 8.69 -23.29
CA PHE A 261 -5.95 9.60 -23.65
C PHE A 261 -4.89 9.60 -22.55
N LYS A 262 -3.61 9.55 -22.93
CA LYS A 262 -2.44 9.66 -22.05
C LYS A 262 -1.37 10.52 -22.73
N THR A 263 -0.58 11.26 -21.96
CA THR A 263 0.54 12.07 -22.47
C THR A 263 1.71 12.12 -21.50
N GLN A 264 2.91 12.32 -22.03
CA GLN A 264 4.12 12.65 -21.26
C GLN A 264 4.47 14.14 -21.34
N ASP A 265 3.76 14.91 -22.18
CA ASP A 265 3.87 16.36 -22.22
C ASP A 265 3.07 16.95 -21.06
N PHE A 266 3.80 17.37 -20.02
CA PHE A 266 3.25 17.93 -18.80
C PHE A 266 2.66 19.33 -18.98
N SER A 267 2.84 19.98 -20.13
CA SER A 267 2.18 21.25 -20.44
C SER A 267 0.70 21.07 -20.81
N VAL A 268 0.29 19.85 -21.17
CA VAL A 268 -1.10 19.53 -21.53
C VAL A 268 -1.94 19.31 -20.28
N SER A 269 -2.88 20.22 -20.00
CA SER A 269 -3.80 20.12 -18.85
C SER A 269 -5.23 19.74 -19.21
N ILE A 270 -5.58 19.79 -20.51
CA ILE A 270 -6.94 19.54 -21.03
C ILE A 270 -6.92 18.36 -22.02
N CYS A 271 -7.90 17.49 -21.94
CA CYS A 271 -8.07 16.37 -22.85
C CYS A 271 -8.44 16.89 -24.27
N PRO A 272 -7.64 16.58 -25.30
CA PRO A 272 -7.91 17.04 -26.67
C PRO A 272 -9.16 16.39 -27.29
N VAL A 273 -9.67 15.31 -26.69
CA VAL A 273 -10.83 14.57 -27.20
C VAL A 273 -12.16 15.19 -26.70
N CYS A 274 -12.21 15.71 -25.47
CA CYS A 274 -13.47 16.12 -24.85
C CYS A 274 -13.42 17.45 -24.09
N GLY A 275 -12.28 18.14 -24.06
CA GLY A 275 -12.13 19.43 -23.39
C GLY A 275 -12.14 19.39 -21.85
N LYS A 276 -12.21 18.20 -21.23
CA LYS A 276 -12.18 18.06 -19.75
C LYS A 276 -10.75 18.02 -19.21
N PRO A 277 -10.52 18.42 -17.94
CA PRO A 277 -9.20 18.34 -17.32
C PRO A 277 -8.61 16.93 -17.32
N LEU A 278 -7.29 16.85 -17.47
CA LEU A 278 -6.55 15.60 -17.28
C LEU A 278 -6.37 15.31 -15.78
N THR A 279 -6.36 14.03 -15.43
CA THR A 279 -5.81 13.58 -14.15
C THR A 279 -4.29 13.65 -14.27
N LYS A 280 -3.65 14.47 -13.42
CA LYS A 280 -2.19 14.49 -13.28
C LYS A 280 -1.71 13.12 -12.79
N GLY A 281 -0.77 12.52 -13.51
CA GLY A 281 -0.22 11.20 -13.24
C GLY A 281 0.91 11.22 -12.21
N VAL A 282 1.32 10.02 -11.79
CA VAL A 282 2.37 9.79 -10.81
C VAL A 282 3.72 10.27 -11.32
N LEU A 283 4.06 10.02 -12.59
CA LEU A 283 5.34 10.45 -13.16
C LEU A 283 5.48 11.99 -13.11
N HIS A 284 4.42 12.71 -13.46
CA HIS A 284 4.40 14.17 -13.39
C HIS A 284 4.53 14.61 -11.93
N ARG A 285 3.71 14.03 -11.03
CA ARG A 285 3.73 14.39 -9.61
C ARG A 285 5.11 14.19 -8.97
N VAL A 286 5.75 13.05 -9.22
CA VAL A 286 7.09 12.78 -8.72
C VAL A 286 8.09 13.81 -9.24
N LYS A 287 8.06 14.16 -10.53
CA LYS A 287 8.93 15.20 -11.09
C LYS A 287 8.71 16.60 -10.49
N GLU A 288 7.48 16.95 -10.07
CA GLU A 288 7.20 18.22 -9.37
C GLU A 288 7.81 18.28 -7.95
N LEU A 289 7.97 17.11 -7.33
CA LEU A 289 8.46 16.95 -5.97
C LEU A 289 9.95 16.64 -5.91
N SER A 290 10.50 16.05 -6.96
CA SER A 290 11.89 15.58 -7.00
C SER A 290 12.87 16.74 -6.85
N ASP A 291 13.94 16.50 -6.10
CA ASP A 291 15.03 17.45 -5.95
C ASP A 291 15.97 17.39 -7.16
N SER A 292 16.26 18.54 -7.77
CA SER A 292 17.09 18.63 -8.98
C SER A 292 18.52 18.09 -8.82
N TYR A 293 19.03 18.03 -7.58
CA TYR A 293 20.37 17.54 -7.24
C TYR A 293 20.43 16.05 -6.88
N ILE A 294 19.29 15.38 -6.62
CA ILE A 294 19.21 13.90 -6.42
C ILE A 294 19.15 13.22 -7.80
N SER A 295 20.03 13.66 -8.69
CA SER A 295 20.14 13.22 -10.08
C SER A 295 20.92 11.91 -10.25
N SER A 296 21.37 11.27 -9.16
CA SER A 296 21.97 9.94 -9.23
C SER A 296 20.96 8.87 -9.65
N GLY A 297 19.67 9.08 -9.36
CA GLY A 297 18.60 8.15 -9.71
C GLY A 297 18.78 6.74 -9.13
N LEU A 298 19.46 6.64 -7.98
CA LEU A 298 19.72 5.38 -7.28
C LEU A 298 18.73 5.21 -6.12
N SER A 299 18.09 4.05 -6.07
CA SER A 299 17.30 3.64 -4.91
C SER A 299 18.23 3.23 -3.75
N LYS A 300 17.82 3.50 -2.50
CA LYS A 300 18.51 3.01 -1.29
C LYS A 300 18.35 1.51 -1.08
N ILE A 301 17.24 0.94 -1.57
CA ILE A 301 16.95 -0.49 -1.51
C ILE A 301 17.06 -1.13 -2.89
N LYS A 302 17.32 -2.44 -2.93
CA LYS A 302 17.16 -3.21 -4.16
C LYS A 302 15.67 -3.34 -4.50
N TYR A 303 15.35 -3.40 -5.78
CA TYR A 303 14.01 -3.69 -6.24
C TYR A 303 14.05 -4.43 -7.56
N PHE A 304 13.06 -5.28 -7.80
CA PHE A 304 12.99 -6.13 -8.96
C PHE A 304 11.63 -6.01 -9.62
N TYR A 305 11.61 -5.60 -10.88
CA TYR A 305 10.37 -5.67 -11.66
C TYR A 305 10.11 -7.10 -12.09
N TYR A 306 8.85 -7.51 -12.05
CA TYR A 306 8.44 -8.76 -12.66
C TYR A 306 7.12 -8.61 -13.40
N ILE A 307 6.83 -9.60 -14.25
CA ILE A 307 5.54 -9.75 -14.91
C ILE A 307 4.96 -11.07 -14.42
N PRO A 308 3.71 -11.12 -13.91
CA PRO A 308 3.10 -12.36 -13.46
C PRO A 308 3.18 -13.45 -14.54
N LEU A 309 3.52 -14.68 -14.14
CA LEU A 309 3.68 -15.80 -15.06
C LEU A 309 2.44 -15.98 -15.95
N GLN A 310 1.24 -15.84 -15.39
CA GLN A 310 0.00 -15.91 -16.17
C GLN A 310 -0.09 -14.86 -17.29
N GLU A 311 0.42 -13.65 -17.06
CA GLU A 311 0.45 -12.59 -18.09
C GLU A 311 1.53 -12.89 -19.15
N ILE A 312 2.69 -13.42 -18.75
CA ILE A 312 3.71 -13.92 -19.69
C ILE A 312 3.09 -15.01 -20.57
N LEU A 313 2.48 -16.03 -19.97
CA LEU A 313 1.84 -17.13 -20.68
C LEU A 313 0.74 -16.63 -21.62
N LYS A 314 -0.12 -15.72 -21.16
CA LYS A 314 -1.18 -15.14 -21.99
C LYS A 314 -0.65 -14.42 -23.24
N ARG A 315 0.49 -13.74 -23.13
CA ARG A 315 1.14 -13.04 -24.26
C ARG A 315 1.90 -14.00 -25.17
N SER A 316 2.58 -15.00 -24.62
CA SER A 316 3.37 -15.98 -25.36
C SER A 316 2.51 -17.02 -26.08
N TYR A 317 1.46 -17.51 -25.42
CA TYR A 317 0.51 -18.50 -25.96
C TYR A 317 -0.66 -17.84 -26.66
N LYS A 318 -0.47 -16.73 -27.41
CA LYS A 318 -1.53 -16.17 -28.26
C LYS A 318 -2.28 -17.34 -28.94
N LYS A 319 -3.52 -17.58 -28.51
CA LYS A 319 -4.45 -18.46 -29.21
C LYS A 319 -4.36 -18.05 -30.67
N LYS A 320 -4.06 -19.01 -31.54
CA LYS A 320 -4.36 -18.94 -32.97
C LYS A 320 -5.88 -18.74 -33.11
N GLU A 321 -6.39 -17.56 -32.82
CA GLU A 321 -7.71 -17.15 -33.27
C GLU A 321 -7.53 -16.70 -34.72
N GLN A 322 -7.65 -17.72 -35.57
CA GLN A 322 -8.18 -17.71 -36.92
C GLN A 322 -8.27 -16.33 -37.58
N GLU A 323 -7.45 -16.15 -38.61
CA GLU A 323 -7.87 -15.47 -39.83
C GLU A 323 -9.29 -15.96 -40.18
N LYS A 324 -10.29 -15.13 -39.92
CA LYS A 324 -11.52 -15.15 -40.69
C LYS A 324 -11.42 -14.01 -41.69
N ILE A 325 -11.15 -14.43 -42.93
CA ILE A 325 -11.27 -13.68 -44.18
C ILE A 325 -12.64 -13.00 -44.24
#